data_AF-A0A382TT82-F1
#
_entry.id   AF-A0A382TT82-F1
#
_cell.length_a   1.000
_cell.length_b   1.000
_cell.length_c   1.000
_cell.angle_alpha   90.00
_cell.angle_beta   90.00
_cell.angle_gamma   90.00
#
_symmetry.space_group_name_H-M   'P 1'
#
loop_
_entity.id
_entity.type
_entity.pdbx_description
1 polymer ?
#
loop_
_entity_poly.entity_id
_entity_poly.type
_entity_poly.pdbx_seq_one_letter_code
_entity_poly.pdbx_strand_id
1 'polypeptide(L)'
;QKYLENAWGDVTRAILFSSLFFAAIHFNPFWMIQIYFLGVLLGYLAWKTNSIIPCIVFHVIINATSLLFTSMGDSIESVLLWHGHMNPVLLIIGGGLFWYGLNQLKPEQGV
;
A
#
# COMPACT_ATOMS: atom_id res chain seq x y z
N GLN A 1 13.83 0.07 5.89
CA GLN A 1 13.09 -0.81 6.83
C GLN A 1 13.99 -1.85 7.48
N LYS A 2 14.54 -2.85 6.75
CA LYS A 2 15.38 -3.95 7.30
C LYS A 2 16.47 -3.53 8.29
N TYR A 3 17.18 -2.43 8.02
CA TYR A 3 18.16 -1.87 8.95
C TYR A 3 17.55 -1.50 10.32
N LEU A 4 16.36 -0.87 10.33
CA LEU A 4 15.65 -0.49 11.55
C LEU A 4 15.08 -1.71 12.28
N GLU A 5 14.64 -2.74 11.55
CA GLU A 5 14.20 -4.01 12.14
C GLU A 5 15.33 -4.62 12.99
N ASN A 6 16.55 -4.66 12.43
CA ASN A 6 17.73 -5.18 13.13
C ASN A 6 18.19 -4.27 14.27
N ALA A 7 18.19 -2.95 14.06
CA ALA A 7 18.69 -1.98 15.04
C ALA A 7 17.76 -1.83 16.26
N TRP A 8 16.45 -1.96 16.08
CA TRP A 8 15.47 -1.79 17.14
C TRP A 8 14.95 -3.11 17.72
N GLY A 9 15.12 -4.23 17.03
CA GLY A 9 14.56 -5.52 17.43
C GLY A 9 13.03 -5.55 17.41
N ASP A 10 12.39 -4.58 16.74
CA ASP A 10 10.95 -4.41 16.68
C ASP A 10 10.53 -4.10 15.23
N VAL A 11 9.91 -5.09 14.60
CA VAL A 11 9.43 -5.01 13.22
C VAL A 11 8.31 -4.00 13.08
N THR A 12 7.35 -3.98 13.99
CA THR A 12 6.21 -3.07 13.92
C THR A 12 6.68 -1.64 13.99
N ARG A 13 7.58 -1.32 14.94
CA ARG A 13 8.17 0.01 15.06
C ARG A 13 8.98 0.39 13.82
N ALA A 14 9.76 -0.53 13.27
CA ALA A 14 10.54 -0.30 12.06
C ALA A 14 9.66 0.03 10.84
N ILE A 15 8.57 -0.73 10.65
CA ILE A 15 7.57 -0.46 9.60
C ILE A 15 6.96 0.92 9.84
N LEU A 16 6.31 1.15 10.99
CA LEU A 16 5.59 2.40 11.27
C LEU A 16 6.46 3.65 11.10
N PHE A 17 7.71 3.61 11.56
CA PHE A 17 8.62 4.75 11.41
C PHE A 17 9.07 4.94 9.96
N SER A 18 9.44 3.87 9.26
CA SER A 18 9.87 3.98 7.86
C SER A 18 8.73 4.41 6.94
N SER A 19 7.50 3.99 7.21
CA SER A 19 6.29 4.44 6.51
C SER A 19 5.99 5.92 6.79
N LEU A 20 6.23 6.39 8.02
CA LEU A 20 6.04 7.81 8.37
C LEU A 20 7.06 8.68 7.65
N PHE A 21 8.32 8.28 7.64
CA PHE A 21 9.37 8.96 6.88
C PHE A 21 9.02 8.99 5.38
N PHE A 22 8.58 7.87 4.81
CA PHE A 22 8.12 7.78 3.42
C PHE A 22 6.98 8.77 3.14
N ALA A 23 5.95 8.85 3.99
CA ALA A 23 4.86 9.81 3.81
C ALA A 23 5.33 11.27 3.94
N ALA A 24 6.23 11.57 4.88
CA ALA A 24 6.73 12.92 5.12
C ALA A 24 7.49 13.49 3.91
N ILE A 25 8.29 12.68 3.22
CA ILE A 25 9.07 13.13 2.06
C ILE A 25 8.23 13.36 0.79
N HIS A 26 6.93 13.06 0.81
CA HIS A 26 6.02 13.38 -0.30
C HIS A 26 5.52 14.82 -0.27
N PHE A 27 5.77 15.56 0.83
CA PHE A 27 5.46 16.98 0.96
C PHE A 27 4.02 17.39 0.59
N ASN A 28 3.07 16.46 0.72
CA ASN A 28 1.65 16.71 0.47
C ASN A 28 0.80 16.35 1.70
N PRO A 29 0.39 17.35 2.50
CA PRO A 29 -0.38 17.11 3.71
C PRO A 29 -1.75 16.45 3.44
N PHE A 30 -2.40 16.76 2.31
CA PHE A 30 -3.71 16.20 1.97
C PHE A 30 -3.63 14.68 1.75
N TRP A 31 -2.60 14.20 1.07
CA TRP A 31 -2.43 12.78 0.77
C TRP A 31 -1.61 12.03 1.82
N MET A 32 -1.06 12.72 2.82
CA MET A 32 -0.15 12.15 3.83
C MET A 32 -0.73 10.92 4.51
N ILE A 33 -2.00 10.98 4.94
CA ILE A 33 -2.68 9.87 5.61
C ILE A 33 -2.74 8.64 4.70
N GLN A 34 -3.14 8.82 3.44
CA GLN A 34 -3.23 7.73 2.46
C GLN A 34 -1.86 7.14 2.14
N ILE A 35 -0.84 7.98 1.92
CA ILE A 35 0.53 7.56 1.63
C ILE A 35 1.12 6.81 2.82
N TYR A 36 0.83 7.24 4.04
CA TYR A 36 1.26 6.57 5.27
C TYR A 36 0.69 5.15 5.37
N PHE A 37 -0.63 4.99 5.22
CA PHE A 37 -1.26 3.66 5.22
C PHE A 37 -0.71 2.75 4.13
N LEU A 38 -0.49 3.29 2.92
CA LEU A 38 0.17 2.54 1.84
C LEU A 38 1.59 2.12 2.23
N GLY A 39 2.36 3.03 2.82
CA GLY A 39 3.70 2.74 3.33
C GLY A 39 3.71 1.63 4.37
N VAL A 40 2.73 1.59 5.29
CA VAL A 40 2.59 0.53 6.29
C VAL A 40 2.27 -0.81 5.62
N LEU A 41 1.37 -0.80 4.63
CA LEU A 41 0.99 -1.99 3.87
C LEU A 41 2.17 -2.59 3.10
N LEU A 42 2.92 -1.75 2.39
CA LEU A 42 4.14 -2.17 1.69
C LEU A 42 5.18 -2.70 2.67
N GLY A 43 5.37 -2.03 3.80
CA GLY A 43 6.32 -2.50 4.81
C GLY A 43 5.96 -3.86 5.41
N TYR A 44 4.66 -4.08 5.65
CA TYR A 44 4.12 -5.38 6.06
C TYR A 44 4.34 -6.47 4.98
N LEU A 45 4.09 -6.16 3.71
CA LEU A 45 4.32 -7.09 2.60
C LEU A 45 5.80 -7.48 2.50
N ALA A 46 6.70 -6.49 2.60
CA ALA A 46 8.15 -6.72 2.57
C ALA A 46 8.61 -7.64 3.71
N TRP A 47 8.07 -7.41 4.91
CA TRP A 47 8.34 -8.25 6.07
C TRP A 47 7.78 -9.67 5.91
N LYS A 48 6.50 -9.80 5.53
CA LYS A 48 5.81 -11.09 5.40
C LYS A 48 6.42 -11.99 4.32
N THR A 49 6.88 -11.40 3.22
CA THR A 49 7.41 -12.14 2.06
C THR A 49 8.94 -12.19 2.04
N ASN A 50 9.60 -11.55 3.00
CA ASN A 50 11.05 -11.36 3.03
C ASN A 50 11.64 -10.85 1.70
N SER A 51 10.83 -10.12 0.91
CA SER A 51 11.14 -9.71 -0.45
C SER A 51 10.57 -8.33 -0.75
N ILE A 52 11.36 -7.51 -1.46
CA ILE A 52 10.90 -6.19 -1.92
C ILE A 52 10.09 -6.28 -3.22
N ILE A 53 10.15 -7.41 -3.93
CA ILE A 53 9.51 -7.56 -5.25
C ILE A 53 7.99 -7.38 -5.20
N PRO A 54 7.24 -8.00 -4.26
CA PRO A 54 5.80 -7.77 -4.14
C PRO A 54 5.46 -6.29 -3.91
N CYS A 55 6.30 -5.58 -3.17
CA CYS A 55 6.12 -4.16 -2.89
C CYS A 55 6.31 -3.30 -4.14
N ILE A 56 7.34 -3.59 -4.94
CA ILE A 56 7.60 -2.90 -6.21
C ILE A 56 6.43 -3.10 -7.17
N VAL A 57 5.99 -4.35 -7.35
CA VAL A 57 4.87 -4.68 -8.23
C VAL A 57 3.61 -3.96 -7.77
N PHE A 58 3.29 -4.02 -6.47
CA PHE A 58 2.11 -3.36 -5.91
C PHE A 58 2.17 -1.83 -6.08
N HIS A 59 3.34 -1.22 -5.85
CA HIS A 59 3.53 0.21 -6.03
C HIS A 59 3.41 0.64 -7.51
N VAL A 60 3.96 -0.13 -8.43
CA VAL A 60 3.82 0.11 -9.88
C VAL A 60 2.35 0.03 -10.29
N ILE A 61 1.61 -0.98 -9.83
CA ILE A 61 0.17 -1.12 -10.14
C ILE A 61 -0.60 0.10 -9.64
N ILE A 62 -0.40 0.53 -8.39
CA ILE A 62 -1.10 1.71 -7.83
C ILE A 62 -0.83 2.96 -8.66
N ASN A 63 0.44 3.23 -8.99
CA ASN A 63 0.79 4.42 -9.78
C ASN A 63 0.24 4.33 -11.21
N ALA A 64 0.33 3.15 -11.84
CA ALA A 64 -0.21 2.94 -13.18
C ALA A 64 -1.73 3.13 -13.20
N THR A 65 -2.46 2.58 -12.22
CA THR A 65 -3.90 2.77 -12.06
C THR A 65 -4.24 4.25 -11.84
N SER A 66 -3.47 4.96 -11.01
CA SER A 66 -3.66 6.40 -10.80
C SER A 66 -3.48 7.20 -12.09
N LEU A 67 -2.44 6.89 -12.87
CA LEU A 67 -2.17 7.55 -14.15
C LEU A 67 -3.27 7.25 -15.17
N LEU A 68 -3.68 5.97 -15.28
CA LEU A 68 -4.75 5.55 -16.17
C LEU A 68 -6.06 6.27 -15.83
N PHE A 69 -6.47 6.30 -14.56
CA PHE A 69 -7.71 6.99 -14.16
C PHE A 69 -7.65 8.50 -14.41
N THR A 70 -6.49 9.12 -14.20
CA THR A 70 -6.30 10.53 -14.54
C THR A 70 -6.45 10.78 -16.06
N SER A 71 -6.14 9.79 -16.89
CA SER A 71 -6.22 9.90 -18.36
C SER A 71 -7.58 9.57 -18.99
N MET A 72 -8.51 8.92 -18.27
CA MET A 72 -9.77 8.40 -18.83
C MET A 72 -10.97 9.37 -18.73
N GLY A 73 -10.81 10.52 -18.07
CA GLY A 73 -11.84 11.57 -17.95
C GLY A 73 -13.10 11.14 -17.17
N ASP A 74 -14.13 11.99 -17.20
CA ASP A 74 -15.31 11.94 -16.34
C ASP A 74 -16.15 10.64 -16.46
N SER A 75 -16.00 9.92 -17.58
CA SER A 75 -16.75 8.70 -17.90
C SER A 75 -16.62 7.59 -16.85
N ILE A 76 -15.50 7.57 -16.12
CA ILE A 76 -15.21 6.53 -15.10
C ILE A 76 -15.35 7.11 -13.69
N GLU A 77 -15.39 8.44 -13.56
CA GLU A 77 -15.50 9.12 -12.29
C GLU A 77 -16.79 8.73 -11.55
N SER A 78 -17.92 8.56 -12.26
CA SER A 78 -19.18 8.13 -11.65
C SER A 78 -19.17 6.68 -11.14
N VAL A 79 -18.27 5.84 -11.66
CA VAL A 79 -18.08 4.45 -11.20
C VAL A 79 -17.09 4.41 -10.04
N LEU A 80 -16.02 5.21 -10.12
CA LEU A 80 -14.94 5.29 -9.13
C LEU A 80 -15.36 6.04 -7.88
N LEU A 81 -16.09 7.14 -8.03
CA LEU A 81 -16.45 8.04 -6.96
C LEU A 81 -17.94 7.94 -6.63
N TRP A 82 -18.23 7.86 -5.33
CA TRP A 82 -19.53 8.02 -4.73
C TRP A 82 -19.47 9.22 -3.78
N HIS A 83 -20.19 10.30 -4.12
CA HIS A 83 -20.17 11.57 -3.38
C HIS A 83 -18.75 12.16 -3.18
N GLY A 84 -17.88 12.04 -4.19
CA GLY A 84 -16.50 12.55 -4.11
C GLY A 84 -15.54 11.67 -3.30
N HIS A 85 -16.00 10.51 -2.81
CA HIS A 85 -15.18 9.50 -2.15
C HIS A 85 -15.08 8.25 -3.00
N MET A 86 -14.05 7.43 -2.80
CA MET A 86 -13.96 6.11 -3.43
C MET A 86 -15.24 5.29 -3.17
N ASN A 87 -15.82 4.75 -4.24
CA ASN A 87 -17.04 3.94 -4.19
C ASN A 87 -16.85 2.78 -3.19
N PRO A 88 -17.70 2.68 -2.14
CA PRO A 88 -17.55 1.66 -1.10
C PRO A 88 -17.55 0.22 -1.64
N VAL A 89 -18.27 -0.04 -2.73
CA VAL A 89 -18.27 -1.37 -3.37
C VAL A 89 -16.89 -1.72 -3.92
N LEU A 90 -16.21 -0.76 -4.55
CA LEU A 90 -14.85 -0.95 -5.04
C LEU A 90 -13.86 -1.17 -3.89
N LEU A 91 -14.05 -0.49 -2.75
CA LEU A 91 -13.25 -0.70 -1.55
C LEU A 91 -13.45 -2.11 -0.97
N ILE A 92 -14.68 -2.61 -0.91
CA ILE A 92 -14.97 -3.96 -0.43
C ILE A 92 -14.38 -5.02 -1.36
N ILE A 93 -14.57 -4.87 -2.68
CA ILE A 93 -14.01 -5.80 -3.67
C ILE A 93 -12.49 -5.78 -3.62
N GLY A 94 -11.88 -4.59 -3.65
CA GLY A 94 -10.42 -4.42 -3.59
C GLY A 94 -9.83 -4.97 -2.30
N GLY A 95 -10.47 -4.69 -1.15
CA GLY A 95 -10.08 -5.23 0.15
C GLY A 95 -10.19 -6.76 0.20
N GLY A 96 -11.26 -7.33 -0.35
CA GLY A 96 -11.47 -8.78 -0.41
C GLY A 96 -10.44 -9.48 -1.30
N LEU A 97 -10.17 -8.95 -2.50
CA LEU A 97 -9.14 -9.47 -3.40
C LEU A 97 -7.74 -9.37 -2.80
N PHE A 98 -7.44 -8.24 -2.15
CA PHE A 98 -6.18 -8.04 -1.46
C PHE A 98 -6.01 -9.04 -0.31
N TRP A 99 -7.05 -9.23 0.52
CA TRP A 99 -7.03 -10.20 1.62
C TRP A 99 -6.89 -11.64 1.11
N TYR A 100 -7.61 -12.00 0.05
CA TYR A 100 -7.45 -13.30 -0.61
C TYR A 100 -6.01 -13.49 -1.09
N GLY A 101 -5.44 -12.51 -1.80
CA GLY A 101 -4.05 -12.54 -2.25
C GLY A 101 -3.05 -12.70 -1.09
N LEU A 102 -3.28 -12.00 0.02
CA LEU A 102 -2.46 -12.13 1.23
C LEU A 102 -2.50 -13.53 1.86
N ASN A 103 -3.63 -14.23 1.76
CA ASN A 103 -3.78 -15.60 2.27
C ASN A 103 -3.11 -16.64 1.36
N GLN A 104 -2.91 -16.32 0.08
CA GLN A 104 -2.19 -17.17 -0.86
C GLN A 104 -0.66 -17.07 -0.69
N LEU A 105 -0.16 -16.01 -0.04
CA LEU A 105 1.25 -15.88 0.31
C LEU A 105 1.58 -16.93 1.38
N LYS A 106 2.21 -18.02 0.97
CA LYS A 106 2.81 -18.97 1.91
C LYS A 106 3.88 -18.22 2.71
N PRO A 107 3.86 -18.27 4.05
CA PRO A 107 5.03 -17.85 4.80
C PRO A 107 6.20 -18.70 4.34
N GLU A 108 7.34 -18.08 4.01
CA GLU A 108 8.58 -18.85 3.87
C GLU A 108 8.82 -19.57 5.21
N GLN A 109 9.02 -20.88 5.17
CA GLN A 109 9.50 -21.63 6.32
C GLN A 109 10.99 -21.28 6.50
N GLY A 110 11.32 -20.61 7.61
CA GLY A 110 12.70 -20.27 8.03
C GLY A 110 12.79 -18.79 8.38
N VAL A 111 12.99 -18.39 9.64
CA VAL A 111 13.82 -18.96 10.72
C VAL A 111 13.01 -19.17 11.99
#